data_AF-A0A433UYB0-F1
#
_entry.id   AF-A0A433UYB0-F1
#
_cell.length_a   1.000
_cell.length_b   1.000
_cell.length_c   1.000
_cell.angle_alpha   90.00
_cell.angle_beta   90.00
_cell.angle_gamma   90.00
#
_symmetry.space_group_name_H-M   'P 1'
#
loop_
_entity.id
_entity.type
_entity.pdbx_description
1 polymer ?
#
loop_
_entity_poly.entity_id
_entity_poly.type
_entity_poly.pdbx_seq_one_letter_code
_entity_poly.pdbx_strand_id
1 'polypeptide(L)'
;MPAKDIYHNEDETNLCPFLDRKYSVLGMVSLCKIKIPPKTEIAEQALLFQQLANLSSKDALHLACAVSIEADFFLTCDDSLRKQAQKLELEIAIMNPIDYIRNNKNYGNK
;
A
#
# COMPACT_ATOMS: atom_id res chain seq x y z
N MET A 1 30.80 1.67 -5.71
CA MET A 1 29.95 0.84 -4.83
C MET A 1 28.53 1.03 -5.33
N PRO A 2 27.87 0.04 -5.96
CA PRO A 2 26.51 0.26 -6.41
C PRO A 2 25.64 0.39 -5.18
N ALA A 3 24.87 1.48 -5.13
CA ALA A 3 23.82 1.67 -4.16
C ALA A 3 22.96 0.40 -4.19
N LYS A 4 22.72 -0.19 -3.03
CA LYS A 4 21.78 -1.28 -2.92
C LYS A 4 20.43 -0.66 -3.28
N ASP A 5 19.95 -0.91 -4.48
CA ASP A 5 18.57 -0.70 -4.86
C ASP A 5 17.76 -1.67 -3.99
N ILE A 6 17.53 -1.30 -2.73
CA ILE A 6 16.71 -2.06 -1.80
C ILE A 6 15.29 -1.90 -2.31
N TYR A 7 14.87 -2.89 -3.09
CA TYR A 7 13.50 -3.02 -3.53
C TYR A 7 12.63 -3.14 -2.29
N HIS A 8 11.77 -2.14 -2.05
CA HIS A 8 10.73 -2.11 -1.00
C HIS A 8 9.98 -3.45 -0.80
N ASN A 9 9.86 -4.24 -1.88
CA ASN A 9 9.18 -5.54 -1.88
C ASN A 9 9.94 -6.67 -1.16
N GLU A 10 11.28 -6.66 -1.14
CA GLU A 10 12.05 -7.67 -0.39
C GLU A 10 11.87 -7.46 1.11
N ASP A 11 11.83 -6.21 1.56
CA ASP A 11 11.64 -5.82 2.96
C ASP A 11 10.27 -6.22 3.53
N GLU A 12 9.23 -6.29 2.70
CA GLU A 12 7.93 -6.84 3.11
C GLU A 12 8.01 -8.32 3.51
N THR A 13 8.85 -9.10 2.82
CA THR A 13 8.97 -10.55 3.04
C THR A 13 10.14 -10.96 3.91
N ASN A 14 11.11 -10.07 4.14
CA ASN A 14 12.36 -10.36 4.85
C ASN A 14 12.13 -10.92 6.27
N LEU A 15 11.08 -10.46 6.95
CA LEU A 15 10.74 -10.91 8.30
C LEU A 15 9.72 -12.05 8.33
N CYS A 16 9.28 -12.56 7.18
CA CYS A 16 8.27 -13.61 7.13
C CYS A 16 8.91 -15.00 7.31
N PRO A 17 8.63 -15.72 8.41
CA PRO A 17 9.22 -17.05 8.64
C PRO A 17 8.51 -18.15 7.84
N PHE A 18 7.36 -17.86 7.22
CA PHE A 18 6.54 -18.83 6.52
C PHE A 18 6.78 -18.76 5.02
N LEU A 19 7.39 -19.81 4.47
CA LEU A 19 7.82 -19.86 3.08
C LEU A 19 6.65 -19.71 2.07
N ASP A 20 5.50 -20.34 2.36
CA ASP A 20 4.31 -20.23 1.49
C ASP A 20 3.78 -18.80 1.40
N ARG A 21 3.83 -18.05 2.51
CA ARG A 21 3.43 -16.64 2.53
C ARG A 21 4.41 -15.78 1.74
N LYS A 22 5.71 -16.04 1.89
CA LYS A 22 6.75 -15.38 1.09
C LYS A 22 6.53 -15.60 -0.40
N TYR A 23 6.31 -16.84 -0.85
CA TYR A 23 6.04 -17.12 -2.26
C TYR A 23 4.74 -16.49 -2.76
N SER A 24 3.70 -16.44 -1.92
CA SER A 24 2.46 -15.76 -2.26
C SER A 24 2.67 -14.27 -2.52
N VAL A 25 3.40 -13.58 -1.63
CA VAL A 25 3.74 -12.16 -1.80
C VAL A 25 4.61 -11.93 -3.03
N LEU A 26 5.66 -12.74 -3.23
CA LEU A 26 6.51 -12.64 -4.43
C LEU A 26 5.72 -12.87 -5.72
N GLY A 27 4.76 -13.80 -5.70
CA GLY A 27 3.81 -14.01 -6.80
C GLY A 27 2.99 -12.77 -7.09
N MET A 28 2.43 -12.11 -6.07
CA MET A 28 1.69 -10.86 -6.24
C MET A 28 2.57 -9.73 -6.77
N VAL A 29 3.80 -9.60 -6.27
CA VAL A 29 4.78 -8.60 -6.72
C VAL A 29 5.12 -8.79 -8.20
N SER A 30 5.11 -10.02 -8.71
CA SER A 30 5.34 -10.30 -10.14
C SER A 30 4.21 -9.78 -11.05
N LEU A 31 3.01 -9.58 -10.50
CA LEU A 31 1.85 -9.05 -11.22
C LEU A 31 1.79 -7.51 -11.21
N CYS A 32 2.59 -6.85 -10.36
CA CYS A 32 2.61 -5.39 -10.26
C CYS A 32 3.17 -4.75 -11.55
N LYS A 33 2.40 -3.83 -12.13
CA LYS A 33 2.81 -3.07 -13.33
C LYS A 33 3.75 -1.92 -13.01
N ILE A 34 3.60 -1.32 -11.82
CA ILE A 34 4.36 -0.16 -11.36
C ILE A 34 5.01 -0.54 -10.04
N LYS A 35 6.30 -0.25 -9.92
CA LYS A 35 7.08 -0.39 -8.68
C LYS A 35 7.65 0.98 -8.33
N ILE A 36 7.37 1.46 -7.12
CA ILE A 36 7.78 2.79 -6.68
C ILE A 36 9.12 2.64 -5.94
N PRO A 37 10.21 3.28 -6.41
CA PRO A 37 11.48 3.26 -5.70
C PRO A 37 11.41 4.13 -4.44
N PRO A 38 12.28 3.90 -3.45
CA PRO A 38 12.36 4.77 -2.28
C PRO A 38 12.71 6.20 -2.72
N LYS A 39 11.85 7.15 -2.36
CA LYS A 39 12.02 8.58 -2.62
C LYS A 39 11.88 9.36 -1.32
N THR A 40 12.66 10.42 -1.18
CA THR A 40 12.66 11.29 0.00
C THR A 40 11.29 11.90 0.25
N GLU A 41 10.61 12.35 -0.81
CA GLU A 41 9.29 13.00 -0.69
C GLU A 41 8.23 12.02 -0.18
N ILE A 42 8.31 10.75 -0.60
CA ILE A 42 7.40 9.69 -0.15
C ILE A 42 7.65 9.38 1.34
N ALA A 43 8.91 9.33 1.76
CA ALA A 43 9.27 9.08 3.16
C ALA A 43 8.83 10.23 4.08
N GLU A 44 8.99 11.48 3.64
CA GLU A 44 8.49 12.66 4.36
C GLU A 44 6.97 12.65 4.48
N GLN A 45 6.26 12.35 3.39
CA GLN A 45 4.81 12.20 3.40
C GLN A 45 4.35 11.08 4.34
N ALA A 46 5.05 9.94 4.34
CA ALA A 46 4.77 8.83 5.25
C ALA A 46 4.98 9.22 6.73
N LEU A 47 5.97 10.07 7.04
CA LEU A 47 6.16 10.57 8.39
C LEU A 47 5.00 11.48 8.83
N LEU A 48 4.53 12.35 7.95
CA LEU A 48 3.34 13.19 8.21
C LEU A 48 2.10 12.31 8.45
N PHE A 49 1.90 11.27 7.64
CA PHE A 49 0.79 10.34 7.81
C PHE A 49 0.82 9.59 9.14
N GLN A 50 2.02 9.17 9.60
CA GLN A 50 2.16 8.57 10.94
C GLN A 50 1.72 9.54 12.03
N GLN A 51 2.16 10.80 11.97
CA GLN A 51 1.86 11.80 12.98
C GLN A 51 0.38 12.20 13.01
N LEU A 52 -0.24 12.38 11.85
CA LEU A 52 -1.62 12.85 11.74
C LEU A 52 -2.65 11.74 11.98
N ALA A 53 -2.38 10.52 11.49
CA ALA A 53 -3.35 9.42 11.54
C ALA A 53 -3.04 8.33 12.56
N ASN A 54 -1.84 8.33 13.14
CA ASN A 54 -1.31 7.25 13.99
C ASN A 54 -1.20 5.91 13.24
N LEU A 55 -0.80 5.98 11.97
CA LEU A 55 -0.50 4.82 11.13
C LEU A 55 0.84 4.20 11.54
N SER A 56 1.01 2.90 11.31
CA SER A 56 2.33 2.27 11.42
C SER A 56 3.27 2.78 10.31
N SER A 57 4.58 2.66 10.50
CA SER A 57 5.55 3.12 9.51
C SER A 57 5.37 2.44 8.14
N LYS A 58 4.99 1.16 8.12
CA LYS A 58 4.72 0.43 6.86
C LYS A 58 3.43 0.90 6.19
N ASP A 59 2.35 1.04 6.97
CA ASP A 59 1.06 1.47 6.42
C ASP A 59 1.12 2.88 5.86
N ALA A 60 1.78 3.79 6.59
CA ALA A 60 1.97 5.15 6.14
C ALA A 60 2.82 5.23 4.87
N LEU A 61 3.84 4.39 4.74
CA LEU A 61 4.67 4.33 3.55
C LEU A 61 3.90 3.79 2.33
N HIS A 62 3.12 2.73 2.49
CA HIS A 62 2.26 2.20 1.42
C HIS A 62 1.22 3.23 0.97
N LEU A 63 0.60 3.93 1.92
CA LEU A 63 -0.38 4.95 1.60
C LEU A 63 0.27 6.16 0.90
N ALA A 64 1.44 6.62 1.35
CA ALA A 64 2.20 7.69 0.71
C ALA A 64 2.61 7.30 -0.72
N CYS A 65 3.04 6.06 -0.94
CA CYS A 65 3.29 5.52 -2.27
C CYS A 65 2.05 5.63 -3.17
N ALA A 66 0.89 5.19 -2.70
CA ALA A 66 -0.35 5.25 -3.47
C ALA A 66 -0.79 6.68 -3.80
N VAL A 67 -0.65 7.60 -2.85
CA VAL A 67 -0.90 9.04 -3.07
C VAL A 67 0.08 9.62 -4.09
N SER A 68 1.36 9.25 -4.03
CA SER A 68 2.40 9.80 -4.93
C SER A 68 2.23 9.43 -6.39
N ILE A 69 1.47 8.38 -6.68
CA ILE A 69 1.13 7.95 -8.04
C ILE A 69 -0.31 8.29 -8.42
N GLU A 70 -1.00 9.08 -7.58
CA GLU A 70 -2.40 9.46 -7.79
C GLU A 70 -3.31 8.25 -8.03
N ALA A 71 -3.11 7.17 -7.25
CA ALA A 71 -3.92 5.97 -7.41
C ALA A 71 -5.38 6.26 -7.07
N ASP A 72 -6.30 5.68 -7.84
CA ASP A 72 -7.74 5.82 -7.59
C ASP A 72 -8.18 5.10 -6.30
N PHE A 73 -7.56 3.96 -6.00
CA PHE A 73 -7.94 3.08 -4.89
C PHE A 73 -6.74 2.56 -4.11
N PHE A 74 -6.81 2.63 -2.79
CA PHE A 74 -5.94 1.89 -1.87
C PHE A 74 -6.72 0.74 -1.24
N LEU A 75 -6.38 -0.50 -1.64
CA LEU A 75 -7.07 -1.69 -1.18
C LEU A 75 -6.37 -2.32 0.02
N THR A 76 -7.08 -2.51 1.13
CA THR A 76 -6.55 -3.18 2.32
C THR A 76 -7.62 -3.97 3.06
N CYS A 77 -7.22 -5.09 3.66
CA CYS A 77 -8.07 -5.86 4.58
C CYS A 77 -8.00 -5.36 6.03
N ASP A 78 -7.11 -4.40 6.32
CA ASP A 78 -6.94 -3.86 7.68
C ASP A 78 -7.95 -2.74 7.96
N ASP A 79 -8.93 -3.04 8.83
CA ASP A 79 -9.95 -2.09 9.26
C ASP A 79 -9.38 -0.95 10.13
N SER A 80 -8.32 -1.20 10.89
CA SER A 80 -7.66 -0.18 11.70
C SER A 80 -6.98 0.84 10.80
N LEU A 81 -6.22 0.38 9.80
CA LEU A 81 -5.59 1.24 8.80
C LEU A 81 -6.63 2.12 8.11
N ARG A 82 -7.74 1.52 7.63
CA ARG A 82 -8.80 2.26 6.94
C ARG A 82 -9.41 3.36 7.82
N LYS A 83 -9.68 3.06 9.10
CA LYS A 83 -10.21 4.05 10.05
C LYS A 83 -9.19 5.14 10.40
N GLN A 84 -7.92 4.79 10.53
CA GLN A 84 -6.86 5.76 10.80
C GLN A 84 -6.67 6.70 9.61
N ALA A 85 -6.63 6.16 8.39
CA ALA A 85 -6.40 6.93 7.18
C ALA A 85 -7.54 7.92 6.84
N GLN A 86 -8.75 7.70 7.35
CA GLN A 86 -9.85 8.69 7.24
C GLN A 86 -9.50 10.06 7.85
N LYS A 87 -8.55 10.11 8.80
CA LYS A 87 -8.07 11.37 9.41
C LYS A 87 -7.22 12.23 8.47
N LEU A 88 -6.77 11.68 7.35
CA LEU A 88 -5.85 12.34 6.42
C LEU A 88 -6.56 13.10 5.30
N GLU A 89 -7.90 13.01 5.21
CA GLU A 89 -8.71 13.70 4.18
C GLU A 89 -8.15 13.56 2.75
N LEU A 90 -7.68 12.36 2.40
CA LEU A 90 -7.07 12.09 1.09
C LEU A 90 -8.12 11.91 -0.01
N GLU A 91 -7.76 12.28 -1.24
CA GLU A 91 -8.61 12.07 -2.43
C GLU A 91 -8.72 10.58 -2.83
N ILE A 92 -7.70 9.78 -2.52
CA ILE A 92 -7.67 8.33 -2.82
C ILE A 92 -8.74 7.58 -2.04
N ALA A 93 -9.47 6.68 -2.72
CA ALA A 93 -10.49 5.86 -2.07
C ALA A 93 -9.87 4.65 -1.36
N ILE A 94 -9.99 4.60 -0.03
CA ILE A 94 -9.44 3.53 0.81
C ILE A 94 -10.53 2.51 1.17
N MET A 95 -10.40 1.26 0.70
CA MET A 95 -11.47 0.27 0.88
C MET A 95 -10.99 -1.18 0.97
N ASN A 96 -11.89 -2.07 1.42
CA ASN A 96 -11.64 -3.50 1.42
C ASN A 96 -11.73 -4.06 -0.02
N PRO A 97 -10.87 -5.01 -0.43
CA PRO A 97 -10.94 -5.63 -1.75
C PRO A 97 -12.31 -6.26 -2.09
N ILE A 98 -13.02 -6.81 -1.10
CA ILE A 98 -14.35 -7.38 -1.30
C ILE A 98 -15.37 -6.28 -1.61
N ASP A 99 -15.28 -5.14 -0.92
CA ASP A 99 -16.16 -4.00 -1.16
C ASP A 99 -15.87 -3.35 -2.51
N TYR A 100 -14.59 -3.26 -2.90
CA TYR A 100 -14.19 -2.86 -4.24
C TYR A 100 -14.85 -3.73 -5.31
N ILE A 101 -14.80 -5.06 -5.15
CA ILE A 101 -15.44 -5.98 -6.08
C ILE A 101 -16.96 -5.80 -6.07
N ARG A 102 -17.61 -5.66 -4.92
CA ARG A 102 -19.08 -5.47 -4.82
C ARG A 102 -19.53 -4.19 -5.50
N ASN A 103 -18.82 -3.09 -5.28
CA ASN A 103 -19.13 -1.79 -5.87
C ASN A 103 -18.94 -1.82 -7.39
N ASN A 104 -17.91 -2.54 -7.87
CA ASN A 104 -17.61 -2.65 -9.29
C ASN A 104 -18.36 -3.79 -10.02
N LYS A 105 -18.93 -4.78 -9.32
CA LYS A 105 -19.77 -5.83 -9.92
C LYS A 105 -21.06 -5.30 -10.55
N ASN A 106 -21.46 -4.07 -10.22
CA ASN A 106 -22.54 -3.37 -10.91
C ASN A 106 -22.20 -2.93 -12.35
N TYR A 107 -20.94 -3.02 -12.79
CA TYR A 107 -20.53 -2.79 -14.19
C TYR A 107 -20.60 -4.04 -15.08
N GLY A 108 -20.86 -5.23 -14.53
CA GLY A 108 -21.01 -6.47 -15.31
C GLY A 108 -22.44 -6.77 -15.78
N ASN A 109 -23.41 -5.92 -15.44
CA ASN A 109 -24.83 -6.04 -15.79
C ASN A 109 -25.39 -4.72 -16.37
N LYS A 110 -24.63 -4.07 -17.27
CA LYS A 110 -25.14 -3.02 -18.15
C LYS A 110 -24.57 -3.21 -19.54
#